data_AF-A0AAN7Z8P3-F1
#
_entry.id   AF-A0AAN7Z8P3-F1
#
_cell.length_a   1.000
_cell.length_b   1.000
_cell.length_c   1.000
_cell.angle_alpha   90.00
_cell.angle_beta   90.00
_cell.angle_gamma   90.00
#
_symmetry.space_group_name_H-M   'P 1'
#
loop_
_entity.id
_entity.type
_entity.pdbx_description
1 polymer ?
#
loop_
_entity_poly.entity_id
_entity_poly.type
_entity_poly.pdbx_seq_one_letter_code
_entity_poly.pdbx_strand_id
1 'polypeptide(L)' 'MTLPTIAILDDYQDLSKAPFERLRSAGYQVTTFKDTLLPYNHPDTPQDAKDALVNRLEPFNIICKLRL' A
#
# COMPACT_ATOMS: atom_id res chain seq x y z
N MET A 1 -10.35 18.87 -9.14
CA MET A 1 -10.35 17.80 -8.12
C MET A 1 -9.28 16.81 -8.51
N THR A 2 -8.34 16.48 -7.62
CA THR A 2 -7.30 15.46 -7.86
C THR A 2 -7.89 14.07 -7.66
N LEU A 3 -7.49 13.09 -8.49
CA LEU A 3 -7.88 11.69 -8.30
C LEU A 3 -7.24 11.16 -7.01
N PRO A 4 -7.90 10.24 -6.28
CA PRO A 4 -7.35 9.67 -5.06
C PRO A 4 -6.12 8.82 -5.36
N THR A 5 -5.15 8.84 -4.44
CA THR A 5 -3.94 8.02 -4.48
C THR A 5 -4.21 6.65 -3.86
N ILE A 6 -3.60 5.60 -4.43
CA ILE A 6 -3.82 4.21 -4.04
C ILE A 6 -2.49 3.56 -3.67
N ALA A 7 -2.41 2.99 -2.48
CA ALA A 7 -1.32 2.12 -2.04
C ALA A 7 -1.75 0.66 -2.08
N ILE A 8 -0.91 -0.21 -2.62
CA ILE A 8 -1.11 -1.65 -2.63
C ILE A 8 -0.02 -2.31 -1.78
N LEU A 9 -0.43 -3.06 -0.76
CA LEU A 9 0.44 -3.77 0.17
C LEU A 9 0.56 -5.24 -0.21
N ASP A 10 1.70 -5.83 0.18
CA ASP A 10 2.00 -7.27 0.10
C ASP A 10 1.93 -7.84 -1.33
N ASP A 11 2.25 -7.04 -2.34
CA ASP A 11 2.24 -7.47 -3.74
C ASP A 11 3.57 -8.15 -4.15
N TYR A 12 3.98 -9.17 -3.40
CA TYR A 12 5.27 -9.83 -3.59
C TYR A 12 5.45 -10.43 -5.00
N GLN A 13 4.36 -10.88 -5.60
CA GLN A 13 4.34 -11.60 -6.87
C GLN A 13 3.82 -10.75 -8.04
N ASP A 14 3.75 -9.42 -7.88
CA ASP A 14 3.26 -8.51 -8.93
C ASP A 14 1.82 -8.81 -9.41
N LEU A 15 1.00 -9.41 -8.54
CA LEU A 15 -0.39 -9.77 -8.81
C LEU A 15 -1.26 -8.53 -9.01
N SER A 16 -0.84 -7.38 -8.46
CA SER A 16 -1.56 -6.11 -8.64
C SER A 16 -1.47 -5.55 -10.05
N LYS A 17 -0.54 -6.01 -10.89
CA LYS A 17 -0.31 -5.44 -12.23
C LYS A 17 -1.61 -5.47 -13.04
N ALA A 18 -2.07 -6.65 -13.42
CA ALA A 18 -3.25 -6.82 -14.26
C ALA A 18 -4.56 -6.20 -13.69
N PRO A 19 -4.95 -6.43 -12.42
CA PRO A 19 -6.22 -5.91 -11.91
C PRO A 19 -6.23 -4.37 -11.78
N PHE A 20 -5.10 -3.72 -11.55
CA PHE A 20 -5.03 -2.27 -11.38
C PHE A 20 -4.67 -1.50 -12.66
N GLU A 21 -4.37 -2.18 -13.79
CA GLU A 21 -4.06 -1.52 -15.07
C GLU A 21 -5.17 -0.57 -15.52
N ARG A 22 -6.45 -0.93 -15.31
CA ARG A 22 -7.58 -0.07 -15.67
C ARG A 22 -7.59 1.22 -14.85
N LEU A 23 -7.22 1.15 -13.57
CA LEU A 23 -7.16 2.33 -12.69
C LEU A 23 -5.98 3.22 -13.07
N ARG A 24 -4.81 2.64 -13.34
CA ARG A 24 -3.65 3.38 -13.86
C ARG A 24 -4.00 4.10 -15.17
N SER A 25 -4.66 3.39 -16.09
CA SER A 25 -5.10 3.93 -17.38
C SER A 25 -6.14 5.05 -17.24
N ALA A 26 -6.95 5.01 -16.18
CA ALA A 26 -7.90 6.07 -15.83
C ALA A 26 -7.25 7.28 -15.12
N GLY A 27 -5.93 7.27 -14.94
CA GLY A 27 -5.17 8.38 -14.34
C GLY A 27 -5.01 8.31 -12.82
N TYR A 28 -5.40 7.21 -12.17
CA TYR A 28 -5.16 7.03 -10.73
C TYR A 28 -3.68 6.78 -10.47
N GLN A 29 -3.14 7.42 -9.44
CA GLN A 29 -1.79 7.14 -8.98
C GLN A 29 -1.80 5.89 -8.09
N VAL A 30 -1.31 4.78 -8.63
CA VAL A 30 -1.21 3.49 -7.94
C VAL A 30 0.24 3.21 -7.59
N THR A 31 0.55 3.12 -6.29
CA THR A 31 1.85 2.73 -5.77
C THR A 31 1.79 1.33 -5.20
N THR A 32 2.74 0.49 -5.57
CA THR A 32 2.81 -0.90 -5.12
C THR A 32 4.00 -1.08 -4.19
N PHE A 33 3.76 -1.65 -3.01
CA PHE A 33 4.77 -1.98 -2.02
C PHE A 33 4.97 -3.49 -1.99
N LYS A 34 6.21 -3.92 -2.27
CA LYS A 34 6.60 -5.34 -2.34
C LYS A 34 7.25 -5.83 -1.05
N ASP A 35 7.71 -4.90 -0.22
CA ASP A 35 8.26 -5.17 1.09
C ASP A 35 7.18 -5.03 2.16
N THR A 36 7.33 -5.80 3.24
CA THR A 36 6.41 -5.80 4.36
C THR A 36 7.09 -5.15 5.55
N LEU A 37 6.47 -4.07 6.03
CA LEU A 37 6.79 -3.52 7.34
C LEU A 37 6.16 -4.39 8.43
N LEU A 38 6.72 -4.33 9.63
CA LEU A 38 6.22 -5.09 10.78
C LEU A 38 4.74 -4.78 11.03
N PRO A 39 3.92 -5.78 11.42
CA PRO A 39 2.51 -5.55 11.68
C PRO A 39 2.31 -4.54 12.82
N TYR A 40 1.49 -3.51 12.57
CA TYR A 40 1.24 -2.44 13.55
C TYR A 40 0.77 -2.97 14.91
N ASN A 41 -0.06 -4.02 14.90
CA ASN A 41 -0.72 -4.56 16.09
C ASN A 41 0.10 -5.65 16.82
N HIS A 42 1.28 -6.02 16.34
CA HIS A 42 2.09 -7.06 17.00
C HIS A 42 2.74 -6.48 18.27
N PRO A 43 2.73 -7.20 19.42
CA PRO A 43 3.27 -6.70 20.69
C PRO A 43 4.75 -6.37 20.61
N ASP A 44 5.52 -7.13 19.82
CA ASP A 44 6.96 -6.91 19.63
C ASP A 44 7.32 -5.89 18.55
N THR A 45 6.34 -5.25 17.89
CA THR A 45 6.64 -4.21 16.89
C THR A 45 7.10 -2.94 17.60
N PRO A 46 8.36 -2.48 17.38
CA PRO A 46 8.86 -1.24 17.96
C PRO A 46 8.05 -0.01 17.52
N GLN A 47 8.02 1.04 18.35
CA GLN A 47 7.26 2.25 18.03
C GLN A 47 7.77 2.93 16.75
N ASP A 48 9.08 2.95 16.51
CA ASP A 48 9.66 3.49 15.28
C ASP A 48 9.19 2.76 14.02
N ALA A 49 9.00 1.44 14.09
CA ALA A 49 8.45 0.66 12.99
C ALA A 49 6.96 0.95 12.75
N LYS A 50 6.19 1.21 13.83
CA LYS A 50 4.78 1.65 13.73
C LYS A 50 4.69 3.03 13.08
N ASP A 51 5.52 3.97 13.51
CA ASP A 51 5.55 5.33 12.97
C ASP A 51 6.00 5.32 11.50
N ALA A 52 6.99 4.50 11.14
CA ALA A 52 7.40 4.30 9.76
C ALA A 52 6.25 3.77 8.88
N LEU A 53 5.45 2.84 9.38
CA LEU A 53 4.26 2.35 8.68
C LEU A 53 3.21 3.45 8.50
N VAL A 54 2.92 4.22 9.55
CA VAL A 54 1.96 5.33 9.47
C VAL A 54 2.43 6.38 8.48
N ASN A 55 3.66 6.86 8.61
CA ASN A 55 4.23 7.89 7.73
C ASN A 55 4.29 7.45 6.25
N ARG A 56 4.49 6.15 6.00
CA ARG A 56 4.47 5.60 4.64
C ARG A 56 3.07 5.60 4.03
N LEU A 57 2.04 5.33 4.84
CA LEU A 57 0.68 5.11 4.35
C LEU A 57 -0.22 6.35 4.46
N GLU A 58 0.10 7.31 5.32
CA GLU A 58 -0.62 8.56 5.53
C GLU A 58 -0.88 9.38 4.23
N PRO A 59 0.04 9.43 3.25
CA PRO A 59 -0.20 10.14 2.00
C PRO A 59 -1.24 9.50 1.07
N PHE A 60 -1.69 8.27 1.35
CA PHE A 60 -2.58 7.51 0.47
C PHE A 60 -4.04 7.60 0.90
N ASN A 61 -4.92 7.92 -0.06
CA ASN A 61 -6.36 7.95 0.20
C ASN A 61 -6.96 6.55 0.33
N ILE A 62 -6.43 5.58 -0.42
CA ILE A 62 -6.93 4.21 -0.47
C ILE A 62 -5.77 3.26 -0.20
N ILE A 63 -5.96 2.34 0.74
CA ILE A 63 -4.99 1.29 1.05
C ILE A 63 -5.64 -0.05 0.70
N CYS A 64 -5.02 -0.77 -0.24
CA CYS A 64 -5.42 -2.11 -0.66
C CYS A 64 -4.40 -3.12 -0.16
N LYS A 65 -4.87 -4.24 0.40
CA LYS A 65 -4.02 -5.38 0.73
C LYS A 65 -4.36 -6.53 -0.21
N LEU A 66 -3.36 -7.09 -0.88
CA LEU A 66 -3.54 -8.35 -1.59
C LEU A 66 -3.31 -9.52 -0.63
N ARG A 67 -4.25 -10.45 -0.60
CA ARG A 67 -4.09 -11.74 0.07
C ARG A 67 -4.27 -12.82 -0.98
N LEU A 68 -3.37 -13.79 -0.95
CA LEU A 68 -3.47 -15.04 -1.69
C LEU A 68 -4.38 -16.01 -0.95
#